data_AF-A0A3Q9I753-F1
#
_entry.id   AF-A0A3Q9I753-F1
#
_cell.length_a   1.000
_cell.length_b   1.000
_cell.length_c   1.000
_cell.angle_alpha   90.00
_cell.angle_beta   90.00
_cell.angle_gamma   90.00
#
_symmetry.space_group_name_H-M   'P 1'
#
loop_
_entity.id
_entity.type
_entity.pdbx_description
1 polymer ?
#
loop_
_entity_poly.entity_id
_entity_poly.type
_entity_poly.pdbx_seq_one_letter_code
_entity_poly.pdbx_strand_id
1 'polypeptide(L)'
;MNLTKKMIIATTSILLVLGSAGGFAAEAGAASQKQTKTQATSSKSNLERQKKEAMDIFHPKEVKPGHLTVLYDGTDNTLSFSYLGITSSDYDEFTKLLSKYKAPELQQPGGLPEGYMFKSGEIVPLYPLFHTKPYESMLKELKAEAKGKKYYAKKLKWNEAGGAIMIFSKDSDIIRISSQKVQPFTTEVTRVPGKGEKFENLSINGIDALYSTNSNDLYSTKLRWEDAENQLQYEISTYKKSHLTKEDLVAIAESMIQE
;
A
#
# COMPACT_ATOMS: atom_id res chain seq x y z
N MET A 1 -27.42 25.08 -4.70
CA MET A 1 -27.61 23.76 -4.05
C MET A 1 -27.20 22.70 -5.07
N ASN A 2 -25.94 22.26 -5.06
CA ASN A 2 -25.44 21.22 -5.96
C ASN A 2 -25.07 20.00 -5.11
N LEU A 3 -25.73 18.88 -5.39
CA LEU A 3 -25.52 17.58 -4.75
C LEU A 3 -24.25 16.94 -5.28
N THR A 4 -23.15 17.06 -4.53
CA THR A 4 -21.92 16.31 -4.77
C THR A 4 -22.12 14.88 -4.26
N LYS A 5 -22.06 13.89 -5.17
CA LYS A 5 -22.17 12.47 -4.82
C LYS A 5 -20.95 12.06 -3.98
N LYS A 6 -21.19 11.75 -2.69
CA LYS A 6 -20.22 11.11 -1.80
C LYS A 6 -20.17 9.61 -2.12
N MET A 7 -19.01 9.07 -2.47
CA MET A 7 -18.82 7.63 -2.63
C MET A 7 -18.08 7.09 -1.40
N ILE A 8 -18.71 6.14 -0.69
CA ILE A 8 -18.13 5.44 0.46
C ILE A 8 -17.46 4.17 -0.10
N ILE A 9 -16.14 4.04 0.07
CA ILE A 9 -15.42 2.82 -0.31
C ILE A 9 -15.21 1.99 0.95
N ALA A 10 -15.95 0.87 1.06
CA ALA A 10 -15.66 -0.21 2.00
C ALA A 10 -14.74 -1.22 1.32
N THR A 11 -13.50 -1.35 1.79
CA THR A 11 -12.55 -2.36 1.31
C THR A 11 -13.02 -3.75 1.71
N THR A 12 -13.69 -4.43 0.78
CA THR A 12 -14.10 -5.82 0.95
C THR A 12 -13.07 -6.72 0.29
N SER A 13 -12.29 -7.44 1.08
CA SER A 13 -11.38 -8.49 0.62
C SER A 13 -12.21 -9.63 0.01
N ILE A 14 -12.07 -9.88 -1.28
CA ILE A 14 -12.72 -11.02 -1.96
C ILE A 14 -11.72 -12.17 -2.01
N LEU A 15 -11.89 -13.15 -1.13
CA LEU A 15 -11.39 -14.52 -1.31
C LEU A 15 -12.38 -15.25 -2.22
N LEU A 16 -11.96 -15.59 -3.44
CA LEU A 16 -12.74 -16.46 -4.33
C LEU A 16 -12.24 -17.90 -4.22
N VAL A 17 -13.02 -18.74 -3.52
CA VAL A 17 -12.98 -20.20 -3.64
C VAL A 17 -13.92 -20.59 -4.78
N LEU A 18 -13.39 -21.24 -5.82
CA LEU A 18 -14.17 -21.81 -6.91
C LEU A 18 -14.54 -23.26 -6.58
N GLY A 19 -15.83 -23.57 -6.61
CA GLY A 19 -16.37 -24.94 -6.58
C GLY A 19 -17.66 -25.00 -7.40
N SER A 20 -17.58 -25.63 -8.56
CA SER A 20 -18.59 -25.69 -9.63
C SER A 20 -19.78 -26.62 -9.31
N ALA A 21 -21.00 -26.18 -9.66
CA ALA A 21 -22.14 -27.06 -9.88
C ALA A 21 -22.35 -27.28 -11.39
N GLY A 22 -22.22 -28.52 -11.85
CA GLY A 22 -22.88 -29.00 -13.07
C GLY A 22 -24.32 -29.43 -12.72
N GLY A 23 -25.29 -29.45 -13.61
CA GLY A 23 -25.34 -29.13 -15.03
C GLY A 23 -26.78 -29.25 -15.49
N PHE A 24 -27.09 -28.89 -16.73
CA PHE A 24 -28.26 -29.37 -17.45
C PHE A 24 -27.92 -29.49 -18.93
N ALA A 25 -28.24 -30.66 -19.48
CA ALA A 25 -28.23 -30.94 -20.90
C ALA A 25 -29.66 -30.83 -21.43
N ALA A 26 -29.84 -30.20 -22.60
CA ALA A 26 -30.81 -30.59 -23.62
C ALA A 26 -30.48 -29.87 -24.94
N GLU A 27 -30.68 -30.60 -26.02
CA GLU A 27 -30.13 -30.46 -27.37
C GLU A 27 -31.14 -29.85 -28.33
N ALA A 28 -30.68 -29.07 -29.34
CA ALA A 28 -31.27 -29.05 -30.70
C ALA A 28 -30.49 -28.13 -31.66
N GLY A 29 -29.97 -28.72 -32.74
CA GLY A 29 -30.25 -28.24 -34.11
C GLY A 29 -29.42 -27.13 -34.75
N ALA A 30 -28.46 -27.57 -35.58
CA ALA A 30 -28.12 -27.05 -36.91
C ALA A 30 -27.04 -25.95 -37.13
N ALA A 31 -26.28 -26.22 -38.20
CA ALA A 31 -25.40 -25.39 -39.01
C ALA A 31 -23.93 -25.15 -38.55
N SER A 32 -23.02 -25.66 -39.39
CA SER A 32 -21.57 -25.50 -39.34
C SER A 32 -21.09 -24.06 -39.09
N GLN A 33 -20.38 -23.84 -37.99
CA GLN A 33 -19.27 -22.88 -37.91
C GLN A 33 -18.02 -23.61 -37.44
N LYS A 34 -17.26 -24.16 -38.39
CA LYS A 34 -15.98 -24.84 -38.12
C LYS A 34 -14.81 -23.85 -38.03
N GLN A 35 -15.03 -22.64 -37.49
CA GLN A 35 -14.00 -21.61 -37.31
C GLN A 35 -13.78 -21.13 -35.87
N THR A 36 -14.60 -21.53 -34.89
CA THR A 36 -14.55 -20.92 -33.54
C THR A 36 -13.67 -21.64 -32.53
N LYS A 37 -13.34 -22.92 -32.72
CA LYS A 37 -12.60 -23.69 -31.69
C LYS A 37 -11.09 -23.36 -31.68
N THR A 38 -10.45 -23.27 -32.85
CA THR A 38 -9.00 -23.02 -32.95
C THR A 38 -8.62 -21.58 -32.57
N GLN A 39 -9.45 -20.60 -32.94
CA GLN A 39 -9.22 -19.19 -32.62
C GLN A 39 -9.41 -18.89 -31.13
N ALA A 40 -10.45 -19.45 -30.50
CA ALA A 40 -10.67 -19.31 -29.05
C ALA A 40 -9.54 -19.97 -28.22
N THR A 41 -9.06 -21.15 -28.62
CA THR A 41 -7.92 -21.82 -27.95
C THR A 41 -6.62 -21.04 -28.11
N SER A 42 -6.35 -20.47 -29.29
CA SER A 42 -5.16 -19.62 -29.52
C SER A 42 -5.20 -18.29 -28.78
N SER A 43 -6.39 -17.70 -28.61
CA SER A 43 -6.61 -16.47 -27.85
C SER A 43 -6.41 -16.71 -26.35
N LYS A 44 -6.97 -17.81 -25.82
CA LYS A 44 -6.79 -18.21 -24.42
C LYS A 44 -5.33 -18.51 -24.10
N SER A 45 -4.62 -19.23 -24.97
CA SER A 45 -3.20 -19.53 -24.75
C SER A 45 -2.31 -18.27 -24.83
N ASN A 46 -2.65 -17.30 -25.68
CA ASN A 46 -1.95 -16.02 -25.74
C ASN A 46 -2.17 -15.20 -24.46
N LEU A 47 -3.40 -15.14 -23.95
CA LEU A 47 -3.72 -14.42 -22.72
C LEU A 47 -2.99 -15.01 -21.50
N GLU A 48 -3.01 -16.33 -21.34
CA GLU A 48 -2.30 -17.00 -20.25
C GLU A 48 -0.79 -16.76 -20.33
N ARG A 49 -0.22 -16.76 -21.55
CA ARG A 49 1.18 -16.41 -21.76
C ARG A 49 1.48 -14.97 -21.35
N GLN A 50 0.68 -13.99 -21.78
CA GLN A 50 0.84 -12.58 -21.39
C GLN A 50 0.78 -12.41 -19.87
N LYS A 51 -0.20 -13.06 -19.22
CA LYS A 51 -0.34 -13.03 -17.77
C LYS A 51 0.90 -13.61 -17.10
N LYS A 52 1.38 -14.77 -17.55
CA LYS A 52 2.59 -15.39 -17.00
C LYS A 52 3.82 -14.50 -17.17
N GLU A 53 4.07 -13.96 -18.36
CA GLU A 53 5.19 -13.04 -18.63
C GLU A 53 5.15 -11.81 -17.73
N ALA A 54 3.97 -11.20 -17.57
CA ALA A 54 3.79 -10.04 -16.69
C ALA A 54 4.00 -10.41 -15.21
N MET A 55 3.53 -11.57 -14.77
CA MET A 55 3.71 -12.04 -13.40
C MET A 55 5.17 -12.42 -13.08
N ASP A 56 5.91 -12.98 -14.04
CA ASP A 56 7.34 -13.28 -13.90
C ASP A 56 8.17 -11.99 -13.69
N ILE A 57 7.71 -10.86 -14.23
CA ILE A 57 8.29 -9.53 -13.97
C ILE A 57 7.79 -8.95 -12.65
N PHE A 58 6.49 -9.03 -12.38
CA PHE A 58 5.87 -8.42 -11.20
C PHE A 58 6.33 -9.08 -9.90
N HIS A 59 6.47 -10.40 -9.89
CA HIS A 59 6.95 -11.22 -8.78
C HIS A 59 8.11 -12.11 -9.23
N PRO A 60 9.32 -11.55 -9.40
CA PRO A 60 10.46 -12.34 -9.80
C PRO A 60 10.84 -13.30 -8.66
N LYS A 61 11.43 -14.45 -9.01
CA LYS A 61 11.86 -15.46 -8.04
C LYS A 61 12.90 -14.92 -7.04
N GLU A 62 13.73 -14.00 -7.48
CA GLU A 62 14.74 -13.33 -6.66
C GLU A 62 14.47 -11.83 -6.63
N VAL A 63 14.17 -11.31 -5.45
CA VAL A 63 13.88 -9.90 -5.21
C VAL A 63 15.04 -9.30 -4.41
N LYS A 64 15.67 -8.26 -4.96
CA LYS A 64 16.74 -7.52 -4.27
C LYS A 64 16.17 -6.33 -3.51
N PRO A 65 16.78 -5.89 -2.40
CA PRO A 65 16.38 -4.64 -1.73
C PRO A 65 16.29 -3.47 -2.70
N GLY A 66 15.25 -2.66 -2.52
CA GLY A 66 14.89 -1.56 -3.41
C GLY A 66 14.27 -1.98 -4.74
N HIS A 67 13.78 -3.22 -4.85
CA HIS A 67 12.95 -3.63 -5.98
C HIS A 67 11.61 -2.88 -5.96
N LEU A 68 11.17 -2.42 -7.13
CA LEU A 68 9.83 -1.88 -7.35
C LEU A 68 9.36 -2.30 -8.74
N THR A 69 8.18 -2.90 -8.82
CA THR A 69 7.51 -3.27 -10.06
C THR A 69 6.08 -2.76 -10.06
N VAL A 70 5.57 -2.56 -11.27
CA VAL A 70 4.18 -2.21 -11.51
C VAL A 70 3.60 -3.19 -12.53
N LEU A 71 2.38 -3.64 -12.27
CA LEU A 71 1.56 -4.46 -13.14
C LEU A 71 0.35 -3.63 -13.58
N TYR A 72 0.17 -3.47 -14.88
CA TYR A 72 -1.06 -3.05 -15.50
C TYR A 72 -1.96 -4.26 -15.76
N ASP A 73 -3.17 -4.22 -15.20
CA ASP A 73 -4.26 -5.15 -15.50
C ASP A 73 -5.30 -4.43 -16.38
N GLY A 74 -5.36 -4.81 -17.66
CA GLY A 74 -6.33 -4.27 -18.60
C GLY A 74 -7.73 -4.86 -18.47
N THR A 75 -7.99 -5.81 -17.56
CA THR A 75 -9.34 -6.34 -17.27
C THR A 75 -10.23 -5.29 -16.62
N ASP A 76 -9.69 -4.60 -15.62
CA ASP A 76 -10.35 -3.55 -14.86
C ASP A 76 -9.65 -2.19 -15.00
N ASN A 77 -8.55 -2.14 -15.78
CA ASN A 77 -7.77 -0.95 -16.06
C ASN A 77 -7.11 -0.38 -14.77
N THR A 78 -6.49 -1.26 -14.00
CA THR A 78 -5.84 -0.94 -12.73
C THR A 78 -4.32 -1.14 -12.77
N LEU A 79 -3.64 -0.55 -11.79
CA LEU A 79 -2.24 -0.78 -11.51
C LEU A 79 -2.09 -1.45 -10.15
N SER A 80 -1.24 -2.48 -10.10
CA SER A 80 -0.76 -3.09 -8.87
C SER A 80 0.74 -2.84 -8.73
N PHE A 81 1.20 -2.60 -7.52
CA PHE A 81 2.61 -2.36 -7.21
C PHE A 81 3.14 -3.45 -6.29
N SER A 82 4.38 -3.88 -6.53
CA SER A 82 5.10 -4.79 -5.65
C SER A 82 6.49 -4.22 -5.40
N TYR A 83 6.94 -4.24 -4.14
CA TYR A 83 8.23 -3.71 -3.77
C TYR A 83 8.88 -4.51 -2.65
N LEU A 84 10.20 -4.36 -2.56
CA LEU A 84 10.98 -4.76 -1.39
C LEU A 84 11.77 -3.54 -0.94
N GLY A 85 11.50 -3.05 0.27
CA GLY A 85 12.21 -1.91 0.83
C GLY A 85 13.70 -2.18 1.03
N ILE A 86 14.44 -1.13 1.38
CA ILE A 86 15.84 -1.24 1.76
C ILE A 86 15.90 -1.16 3.27
N THR A 87 16.29 -2.26 3.92
CA THR A 87 16.29 -2.37 5.37
C THR A 87 17.70 -2.27 5.95
N SER A 88 17.80 -1.77 7.17
CA SER A 88 19.01 -1.81 8.00
C SER A 88 18.62 -2.11 9.44
N SER A 89 19.36 -2.98 10.11
CA SER A 89 19.25 -3.18 11.57
C SER A 89 20.16 -2.23 12.36
N ASP A 90 21.03 -1.49 11.68
CA ASP A 90 21.92 -0.49 12.26
C ASP A 90 21.34 0.91 12.04
N TYR A 91 21.24 1.70 13.13
CA TYR A 91 20.61 3.02 13.11
C TYR A 91 21.42 4.04 12.31
N ASP A 92 22.75 4.00 12.38
CA ASP A 92 23.63 4.93 11.66
C ASP A 92 23.59 4.64 10.16
N GLU A 93 23.56 3.37 9.77
CA GLU A 93 23.33 2.94 8.39
C GLU A 93 21.95 3.37 7.91
N PHE A 94 20.90 3.19 8.71
CA PHE A 94 19.57 3.67 8.38
C PHE A 94 19.54 5.18 8.13
N THR A 95 20.18 5.98 8.99
CA THR A 95 20.28 7.43 8.83
C THR A 95 21.01 7.80 7.52
N LYS A 96 22.06 7.08 7.15
CA LYS A 96 22.73 7.26 5.84
C LYS A 96 21.80 6.91 4.67
N LEU A 97 20.96 5.88 4.83
CA LEU A 97 19.97 5.51 3.81
C LEU A 97 18.89 6.58 3.64
N LEU A 98 18.42 7.21 4.73
CA LEU A 98 17.48 8.34 4.67
C LEU A 98 18.02 9.45 3.75
N SER A 99 19.27 9.88 3.98
CA SER A 99 19.91 10.92 3.16
C SER A 99 20.14 10.46 1.72
N LYS A 100 20.65 9.23 1.53
CA LYS A 100 20.96 8.68 0.20
C LYS A 100 19.73 8.62 -0.71
N TYR A 101 18.57 8.28 -0.15
CA TYR A 101 17.33 8.10 -0.89
C TYR A 101 16.36 9.27 -0.72
N LYS A 102 16.79 10.41 -0.15
CA LYS A 102 15.94 11.60 0.06
C LYS A 102 14.58 11.23 0.67
N ALA A 103 14.62 10.33 1.65
CA ALA A 103 13.43 9.87 2.33
C ALA A 103 12.87 10.98 3.22
N PRO A 104 11.55 10.97 3.48
CA PRO A 104 10.98 11.77 4.56
C PRO A 104 11.79 11.63 5.83
N GLU A 105 12.02 12.74 6.51
CA GLU A 105 12.76 12.74 7.76
C GLU A 105 12.06 11.84 8.79
N LEU A 106 12.84 11.06 9.51
CA LEU A 106 12.35 10.14 10.52
C LEU A 106 13.46 9.88 11.55
N GLN A 107 13.45 10.68 12.61
CA GLN A 107 14.40 10.56 13.71
C GLN A 107 13.84 9.68 14.83
N GLN A 108 14.73 9.09 15.63
CA GLN A 108 14.33 8.29 16.77
C GLN A 108 13.58 9.16 17.78
N PRO A 109 12.33 8.82 18.16
CA PRO A 109 11.57 9.59 19.14
C PRO A 109 12.17 9.48 20.54
N GLY A 110 12.10 10.57 21.29
CA GLY A 110 12.50 10.60 22.71
C GLY A 110 11.46 9.97 23.65
N GLY A 111 10.19 9.97 23.26
CA GLY A 111 9.06 9.49 24.08
C GLY A 111 8.84 7.97 24.05
N LEU A 112 9.86 7.17 23.73
CA LEU A 112 9.71 5.71 23.68
C LEU A 112 9.49 5.12 25.08
N PRO A 113 8.50 4.23 25.27
CA PRO A 113 8.32 3.50 26.52
C PRO A 113 9.56 2.68 26.89
N GLU A 114 9.78 2.49 28.19
CA GLU A 114 10.97 1.81 28.70
C GLU A 114 11.13 0.39 28.13
N GLY A 115 12.34 0.08 27.67
CA GLY A 115 12.74 -1.22 27.14
C GLY A 115 12.49 -1.43 25.65
N TYR A 116 11.86 -0.47 24.96
CA TYR A 116 11.80 -0.50 23.50
C TYR A 116 13.11 0.00 22.88
N MET A 117 13.71 -0.83 22.03
CA MET A 117 14.96 -0.52 21.34
C MET A 117 14.78 -0.56 19.83
N PHE A 118 15.57 0.26 19.12
CA PHE A 118 15.63 0.22 17.66
C PHE A 118 15.99 -1.21 17.19
N LYS A 119 15.13 -1.76 16.33
CA LYS A 119 15.29 -3.09 15.75
C LYS A 119 15.72 -3.01 14.30
N SER A 120 15.07 -2.13 13.53
CA SER A 120 15.37 -1.93 12.12
C SER A 120 14.71 -0.68 11.56
N GLY A 121 15.32 -0.11 10.53
CA GLY A 121 14.72 0.89 9.67
C GLY A 121 14.50 0.36 8.25
N GLU A 122 13.55 0.93 7.53
CA GLU A 122 13.22 0.60 6.15
C GLU A 122 12.99 1.86 5.31
N ILE A 123 13.62 1.91 4.14
CA ILE A 123 13.35 2.90 3.09
C ILE A 123 12.35 2.31 2.10
N VAL A 124 11.22 3.00 1.93
CA VAL A 124 10.13 2.56 1.05
C VAL A 124 10.15 3.39 -0.23
N PRO A 125 10.15 2.75 -1.42
CA PRO A 125 10.09 3.49 -2.68
C PRO A 125 8.80 4.30 -2.81
N LEU A 126 8.87 5.41 -3.53
CA LEU A 126 7.66 6.15 -3.91
C LEU A 126 6.94 5.40 -5.03
N TYR A 127 5.67 5.07 -4.81
CA TYR A 127 4.77 4.60 -5.84
C TYR A 127 3.43 5.36 -5.77
N PRO A 128 2.77 5.60 -6.92
CA PRO A 128 1.49 6.29 -6.94
C PRO A 128 0.39 5.55 -6.18
N LEU A 129 -0.30 6.24 -5.26
CA LEU A 129 -1.47 5.68 -4.59
C LEU A 129 -2.70 5.76 -5.51
N PHE A 130 -3.62 4.81 -5.36
CA PHE A 130 -4.87 4.78 -6.10
C PHE A 130 -5.63 6.11 -5.95
N HIS A 131 -6.28 6.57 -7.03
CA HIS A 131 -6.97 7.88 -7.08
C HIS A 131 -6.10 9.12 -6.86
N THR A 132 -4.78 9.03 -7.08
CA THR A 132 -3.91 10.22 -7.12
C THR A 132 -3.60 10.64 -8.55
N LYS A 133 -3.25 11.92 -8.74
CA LYS A 133 -2.83 12.41 -10.07
C LYS A 133 -1.64 11.61 -10.65
N PRO A 134 -0.59 11.26 -9.87
CA PRO A 134 0.48 10.40 -10.36
C PRO A 134 0.00 9.02 -10.81
N TYR A 135 -1.01 8.45 -10.16
CA TYR A 135 -1.55 7.14 -10.52
C TYR A 135 -2.27 7.19 -11.87
N GLU A 136 -3.12 8.20 -12.08
CA GLU A 136 -3.83 8.36 -13.36
C GLU A 136 -2.86 8.62 -14.52
N SER A 137 -1.79 9.37 -14.27
CA SER A 137 -0.73 9.61 -15.25
C SER A 137 -0.02 8.31 -15.63
N MET A 138 0.44 7.54 -14.64
CA MET A 138 1.12 6.27 -14.86
C MET A 138 0.20 5.23 -15.52
N LEU A 139 -1.09 5.22 -15.18
CA LEU A 139 -2.06 4.32 -15.80
C LEU A 139 -2.19 4.57 -17.30
N LYS A 140 -2.22 5.84 -17.73
CA LYS A 140 -2.24 6.21 -19.15
C LYS A 140 -0.95 5.79 -19.86
N GLU A 141 0.21 6.02 -19.24
CA GLU A 141 1.52 5.60 -19.75
C GLU A 141 1.60 4.09 -19.95
N LEU A 142 1.30 3.30 -18.90
CA LEU A 142 1.39 1.85 -18.94
C LEU A 142 0.38 1.22 -19.90
N LYS A 143 -0.82 1.80 -20.02
CA LYS A 143 -1.80 1.38 -21.03
C LYS A 143 -1.29 1.59 -22.46
N ALA A 144 -0.61 2.71 -22.72
CA ALA A 144 0.00 2.97 -24.02
C ALA A 144 1.18 2.03 -24.30
N GLU A 145 2.06 1.83 -23.31
CA GLU A 145 3.20 0.90 -23.41
C GLU A 145 2.76 -0.56 -23.60
N ALA A 146 1.63 -0.96 -23.01
CA ALA A 146 1.06 -2.28 -23.17
C ALA A 146 0.69 -2.59 -24.63
N LYS A 147 0.50 -1.57 -25.49
CA LYS A 147 0.22 -1.73 -26.94
C LYS A 147 -0.90 -2.74 -27.22
N GLY A 148 -1.97 -2.68 -26.41
CA GLY A 148 -3.13 -3.57 -26.51
C GLY A 148 -3.00 -4.92 -25.80
N LYS A 149 -1.87 -5.21 -25.12
CA LYS A 149 -1.76 -6.38 -24.22
C LYS A 149 -2.70 -6.21 -23.03
N LYS A 150 -3.28 -7.33 -22.57
CA LYS A 150 -4.19 -7.34 -21.41
C LYS A 150 -3.44 -7.25 -20.09
N TYR A 151 -2.24 -7.83 -20.03
CA TYR A 151 -1.35 -7.76 -18.88
C TYR A 151 0.00 -7.24 -19.32
N TYR A 152 0.55 -6.28 -18.57
CA TYR A 152 1.86 -5.70 -18.83
C TYR A 152 2.49 -5.32 -17.50
N ALA A 153 3.75 -5.69 -17.30
CA ALA A 153 4.48 -5.31 -16.10
C ALA A 153 5.87 -4.78 -16.45
N LYS A 154 6.36 -3.86 -15.63
CA LYS A 154 7.74 -3.35 -15.76
C LYS A 154 8.36 -3.09 -14.40
N LYS A 155 9.69 -3.16 -14.36
CA LYS A 155 10.48 -2.69 -13.21
C LYS A 155 10.57 -1.17 -13.25
N LEU A 156 10.35 -0.53 -12.12
CA LEU A 156 10.51 0.89 -11.94
C LEU A 156 11.88 1.18 -11.30
N LYS A 157 12.56 2.20 -11.82
CA LYS A 157 13.77 2.74 -11.21
C LYS A 157 13.39 3.90 -10.31
N TRP A 158 14.01 3.99 -9.14
CA TRP A 158 13.79 5.07 -8.20
C TRP A 158 15.11 5.40 -7.49
N ASN A 159 15.25 6.66 -7.12
CA ASN A 159 16.36 7.19 -6.31
C ASN A 159 15.84 8.11 -5.20
N GLU A 160 14.52 8.24 -5.09
CA GLU A 160 13.83 9.03 -4.09
C GLU A 160 12.75 8.18 -3.43
N ALA A 161 12.79 8.12 -2.11
CA ALA A 161 11.86 7.35 -1.30
C ALA A 161 10.53 8.09 -1.12
N GLY A 162 9.47 7.29 -1.02
CA GLY A 162 8.12 7.75 -0.69
C GLY A 162 7.86 7.76 0.80
N GLY A 163 8.64 6.99 1.57
CA GLY A 163 8.53 6.95 3.01
C GLY A 163 9.72 6.26 3.69
N ALA A 164 9.76 6.40 5.00
CA ALA A 164 10.66 5.71 5.88
C ALA A 164 9.87 5.05 7.01
N ILE A 165 10.42 3.98 7.56
CA ILE A 165 9.84 3.24 8.68
C ILE A 165 10.95 2.95 9.69
N MET A 166 10.66 3.10 10.98
CA MET A 166 11.45 2.54 12.07
C MET A 166 10.61 1.53 12.85
N ILE A 167 11.23 0.42 13.21
CA ILE A 167 10.65 -0.60 14.09
C ILE A 167 11.44 -0.58 15.38
N PHE A 168 10.73 -0.42 16.49
CA PHE A 168 11.23 -0.63 17.84
C PHE A 168 10.59 -1.88 18.41
N SER A 169 11.33 -2.64 19.21
CA SER A 169 10.80 -3.86 19.82
C SER A 169 11.18 -3.99 21.28
N LYS A 170 10.28 -4.63 22.03
CA LYS A 170 10.49 -5.14 23.38
C LYS A 170 9.85 -6.52 23.46
N ASP A 171 10.65 -7.54 23.70
CA ASP A 171 10.23 -8.95 23.64
C ASP A 171 9.52 -9.27 22.30
N SER A 172 8.24 -9.69 22.36
CA SER A 172 7.41 -9.96 21.18
C SER A 172 6.57 -8.78 20.71
N ASP A 173 6.57 -7.65 21.42
CA ASP A 173 5.80 -6.46 21.06
C ASP A 173 6.64 -5.49 20.22
N ILE A 174 5.97 -4.74 19.35
CA ILE A 174 6.64 -3.76 18.49
C ILE A 174 5.89 -2.44 18.43
N ILE A 175 6.68 -1.38 18.22
CA ILE A 175 6.21 -0.08 17.79
C ILE A 175 6.73 0.13 16.37
N ARG A 176 5.83 0.36 15.43
CA ARG A 176 6.16 0.76 14.06
C ARG A 176 5.88 2.24 13.91
N ILE A 177 6.88 3.00 13.51
CA ILE A 177 6.78 4.44 13.24
C ILE A 177 7.10 4.66 11.78
N SER A 178 6.28 5.43 11.06
CA SER A 178 6.55 5.73 9.66
C SER A 178 6.26 7.18 9.32
N SER A 179 7.05 7.73 8.42
CA SER A 179 6.80 9.00 7.73
C SER A 179 6.67 8.74 6.23
N GLN A 180 5.67 9.36 5.60
CA GLN A 180 5.34 9.14 4.19
C GLN A 180 4.99 10.46 3.52
N LYS A 181 5.38 10.63 2.25
CA LYS A 181 4.97 11.78 1.45
C LYS A 181 3.47 11.71 1.17
N VAL A 182 2.76 12.80 1.45
CA VAL A 182 1.35 12.95 1.11
C VAL A 182 1.23 13.09 -0.41
N GLN A 183 0.33 12.31 -1.01
CA GLN A 183 0.05 12.38 -2.44
C GLN A 183 -1.33 12.99 -2.66
N PRO A 184 -1.47 14.00 -3.55
CA PRO A 184 -2.74 14.65 -3.77
C PRO A 184 -3.72 13.70 -4.48
N PHE A 185 -4.81 13.37 -3.79
CA PHE A 185 -5.94 12.67 -4.39
C PHE A 185 -6.65 13.54 -5.43
N THR A 186 -7.25 12.91 -6.44
CA THR A 186 -8.06 13.59 -7.45
C THR A 186 -9.47 13.90 -6.97
N THR A 187 -9.87 13.31 -5.84
CA THR A 187 -11.15 13.53 -5.17
C THR A 187 -10.92 13.72 -3.67
N GLU A 188 -11.83 14.41 -3.00
CA GLU A 188 -11.86 14.43 -1.55
C GLU A 188 -12.07 13.00 -1.01
N VAL A 189 -11.19 12.57 -0.11
CA VAL A 189 -11.26 11.23 0.51
C VAL A 189 -11.51 11.41 1.99
N THR A 190 -12.64 10.90 2.47
CA THR A 190 -12.92 10.80 3.91
C THR A 190 -12.74 9.36 4.35
N ARG A 191 -11.85 9.13 5.30
CA ARG A 191 -11.71 7.80 5.91
C ARG A 191 -12.90 7.53 6.81
N VAL A 192 -13.55 6.39 6.63
CA VAL A 192 -14.59 5.88 7.53
C VAL A 192 -14.09 4.66 8.29
N PRO A 193 -14.49 4.45 9.56
CA PRO A 193 -14.11 3.26 10.30
C PRO A 193 -14.60 2.00 9.59
N GLY A 194 -13.72 1.01 9.48
CA GLY A 194 -14.11 -0.34 9.08
C GLY A 194 -14.99 -1.03 10.13
N LYS A 195 -15.47 -2.23 9.81
CA LYS A 195 -16.28 -3.03 10.76
C LYS A 195 -15.51 -3.28 12.07
N GLY A 196 -16.01 -2.74 13.17
CA GLY A 196 -15.43 -2.89 14.51
C GLY A 196 -14.28 -1.93 14.81
N GLU A 197 -13.82 -1.17 13.82
CA GLU A 197 -12.80 -0.13 13.99
C GLU A 197 -13.41 1.09 14.69
N LYS A 198 -12.64 1.75 15.54
CA LYS A 198 -13.05 2.98 16.24
C LYS A 198 -12.07 4.10 15.96
N PHE A 199 -12.60 5.30 15.72
CA PHE A 199 -11.82 6.53 15.57
C PHE A 199 -12.06 7.45 16.75
N GLU A 200 -10.99 8.15 17.14
CA GLU A 200 -11.00 9.23 18.11
C GLU A 200 -10.09 10.33 17.55
N ASN A 201 -10.61 11.55 17.45
CA ASN A 201 -9.81 12.72 17.09
C ASN A 201 -9.14 13.24 18.35
N LEU A 202 -7.85 13.50 18.25
CA LEU A 202 -7.01 14.06 19.30
C LEU A 202 -6.40 15.38 18.81
N SER A 203 -5.97 16.21 19.75
CA SER A 203 -5.10 17.35 19.48
C SER A 203 -3.81 17.14 20.28
N ILE A 204 -2.67 17.11 19.61
CA ILE A 204 -1.35 16.90 20.20
C ILE A 204 -0.52 18.12 19.84
N ASN A 205 -0.18 18.95 20.83
CA ASN A 205 0.50 20.24 20.64
C ASN A 205 -0.17 21.12 19.55
N GLY A 206 -1.50 21.13 19.50
CA GLY A 206 -2.27 21.91 18.51
C GLY A 206 -2.38 21.27 17.12
N ILE A 207 -1.74 20.12 16.89
CA ILE A 207 -1.86 19.34 15.65
C ILE A 207 -3.02 18.36 15.78
N ASP A 208 -3.90 18.35 14.78
CA ASP A 208 -4.97 17.37 14.67
C ASP A 208 -4.40 15.97 14.39
N ALA A 209 -4.77 15.00 15.23
CA ALA A 209 -4.35 13.63 15.10
C ALA A 209 -5.55 12.67 15.15
N LEU A 210 -5.45 11.56 14.42
CA LEU A 210 -6.46 10.50 14.38
C LEU A 210 -5.93 9.26 15.09
N TYR A 211 -6.51 8.95 16.24
CA TYR A 211 -6.32 7.68 16.91
C TYR A 211 -7.35 6.65 16.41
N SER A 212 -6.87 5.45 16.07
CA SER A 212 -7.71 4.37 15.58
C SER A 212 -7.35 3.03 16.20
N THR A 213 -8.37 2.22 16.50
CA THR A 213 -8.20 0.89 17.11
C THR A 213 -9.08 -0.15 16.45
N ASN A 214 -8.74 -1.43 16.64
CA ASN A 214 -9.55 -2.58 16.24
C ASN A 214 -9.76 -2.74 14.72
N SER A 215 -8.89 -2.18 13.87
CA SER A 215 -8.89 -2.55 12.45
C SER A 215 -8.51 -4.03 12.27
N ASN A 216 -8.79 -4.56 11.08
CA ASN A 216 -8.42 -5.94 10.72
C ASN A 216 -6.94 -6.08 10.29
N ASP A 217 -6.21 -4.98 10.22
CA ASP A 217 -4.78 -4.94 9.90
C ASP A 217 -3.93 -5.58 11.00
N LEU A 218 -2.73 -6.07 10.64
CA LEU A 218 -1.74 -6.59 11.57
C LEU A 218 -1.42 -5.57 12.69
N TYR A 219 -1.17 -4.32 12.30
CA TYR A 219 -1.05 -3.19 13.21
C TYR A 219 -2.43 -2.55 13.34
N SER A 220 -3.15 -2.85 14.42
CA SER A 220 -4.56 -2.46 14.53
C SER A 220 -4.81 -1.21 15.36
N THR A 221 -3.80 -0.79 16.12
CA THR A 221 -3.82 0.42 16.93
C THR A 221 -2.88 1.41 16.29
N LYS A 222 -3.39 2.56 15.89
CA LYS A 222 -2.64 3.55 15.11
C LYS A 222 -2.94 4.96 15.58
N LEU A 223 -1.91 5.80 15.63
CA LEU A 223 -2.02 7.25 15.79
C LEU A 223 -1.40 7.90 14.56
N ARG A 224 -2.17 8.75 13.86
CA ARG A 224 -1.73 9.44 12.64
C ARG A 224 -1.90 10.94 12.76
N TRP A 225 -0.96 11.68 12.20
CA TRP A 225 -1.07 13.12 12.01
C TRP A 225 -0.38 13.51 10.71
N GLU A 226 -0.72 14.70 10.21
CA GLU A 226 -0.10 15.28 9.02
C GLU A 226 0.73 16.50 9.40
N ASP A 227 1.90 16.61 8.79
CA ASP A 227 2.69 17.83 8.70
C ASP A 227 2.40 18.42 7.32
N ALA A 228 1.45 19.37 7.30
CA ALA A 228 0.98 20.00 6.07
C ALA A 228 2.05 20.87 5.42
N GLU A 229 2.98 21.43 6.21
CA GLU A 229 4.05 22.30 5.70
C GLU A 229 5.06 21.50 4.87
N ASN A 230 5.46 20.33 5.36
CA ASN A 230 6.41 19.45 4.69
C ASN A 230 5.73 18.40 3.79
N GLN A 231 4.40 18.39 3.73
CA GLN A 231 3.59 17.40 2.99
C GLN A 231 3.89 15.96 3.40
N LEU A 232 3.99 15.73 4.72
CA LEU A 232 4.28 14.43 5.31
C LEU A 232 3.09 13.94 6.14
N GLN A 233 2.88 12.64 6.15
CA GLN A 233 2.00 11.96 7.09
C GLN A 233 2.85 11.06 7.97
N TYR A 234 2.66 11.17 9.28
CA TYR A 234 3.28 10.31 10.27
C TYR A 234 2.25 9.29 10.79
N GLU A 235 2.73 8.10 11.12
CA GLU A 235 1.93 7.06 11.76
C GLU A 235 2.76 6.32 12.79
N ILE A 236 2.22 6.19 14.00
CA ILE A 236 2.67 5.23 15.01
C ILE A 236 1.66 4.09 15.05
N SER A 237 2.14 2.86 15.02
CA SER A 237 1.36 1.65 14.81
C SER A 237 1.83 0.52 15.73
N THR A 238 0.89 -0.14 16.42
CA THR A 238 1.17 -1.27 17.31
C THR A 238 0.21 -2.44 17.04
N TYR A 239 0.53 -3.62 17.58
CA TYR A 239 -0.33 -4.79 17.48
C TYR A 239 -1.64 -4.61 18.28
N LYS A 240 -2.69 -5.34 17.87
CA LYS A 240 -3.97 -5.36 18.60
C LYS A 240 -3.86 -5.75 20.07
N LYS A 241 -2.91 -6.63 20.38
CA LYS A 241 -2.67 -7.17 21.72
C LYS A 241 -1.50 -6.49 22.42
N SER A 242 -0.97 -5.40 21.86
CA SER A 242 0.08 -4.62 22.52
C SER A 242 -0.42 -4.14 23.88
N HIS A 243 0.50 -4.09 24.85
CA HIS A 243 0.22 -3.55 26.18
C HIS A 243 0.27 -2.02 26.21
N LEU A 244 0.73 -1.39 25.13
CA LEU A 244 0.85 0.06 25.03
C LEU A 244 -0.53 0.73 25.01
N THR A 245 -0.64 1.83 25.75
CA THR A 245 -1.86 2.61 25.84
C THR A 245 -1.91 3.71 24.79
N LYS A 246 -3.04 4.42 24.72
CA LYS A 246 -3.15 5.62 23.88
C LYS A 246 -2.14 6.69 24.31
N GLU A 247 -1.96 6.85 25.63
CA GLU A 247 -1.05 7.82 26.23
C GLU A 247 0.41 7.53 25.86
N ASP A 248 0.81 6.26 25.78
CA ASP A 248 2.14 5.89 25.28
C ASP A 248 2.36 6.36 23.83
N LEU A 249 1.35 6.15 22.96
CA LEU A 249 1.41 6.59 21.57
C LEU A 249 1.45 8.12 21.45
N VAL A 250 0.69 8.83 22.31
CA VAL A 250 0.71 10.30 22.38
C VAL A 250 2.08 10.80 22.81
N ALA A 251 2.70 10.22 23.85
CA ALA A 251 4.03 10.62 24.31
C ALA A 251 5.11 10.44 23.23
N ILE A 252 5.03 9.36 22.44
CA ILE A 252 5.90 9.17 21.27
C ILE A 252 5.67 10.30 20.25
N ALA A 253 4.41 10.59 19.90
CA ALA A 253 4.06 11.63 18.94
C ALA A 253 4.52 13.03 19.39
N GLU A 254 4.30 13.39 20.65
CA GLU A 254 4.75 14.65 21.25
C GLU A 254 6.26 14.84 21.11
N SER A 255 7.05 13.76 21.25
CA SER A 255 8.50 13.82 21.08
C SER A 255 8.97 13.95 19.63
N MET A 256 8.08 13.72 18.66
CA MET A 256 8.35 13.84 17.22
C MET A 256 7.87 15.16 16.65
N ILE A 257 6.81 15.72 17.20
CA ILE A 257 6.26 17.03 16.82
C ILE A 257 7.21 18.08 17.41
N GLN A 258 8.03 18.67 16.55
CA GLN A 258 8.84 19.83 16.92
C GLN A 258 7.92 21.06 17.04
N GLU A 259 8.20 21.93 18.00
CA GLU A 259 7.56 23.26 18.13
C GLU A 259 7.96 24.21 16.99
#